data_AF-A0A6G3PJA3-F1
#
_entry.id   AF-A0A6G3PJA3-F1
#
_cell.length_a   1.000
_cell.length_b   1.000
_cell.length_c   1.000
_cell.angle_alpha   90.00
_cell.angle_beta   90.00
_cell.angle_gamma   90.00
#
_symmetry.space_group_name_H-M   'P 1'
#
loop_
_entity.id
_entity.type
_entity.pdbx_description
1 polymer ?
#
loop_
_entity_poly.entity_id
_entity_poly.type
_entity_poly.pdbx_seq_one_letter_code
_entity_poly.pdbx_strand_id
1 'polypeptide(L)'
;MPPVVRRTLSPRETPRALRSLSAWTPADAPAGGLHPGDVGWLLRHSDATVHLWVDARGVGRTDPRIDTRHDAAAPVAVGFLDGPVLRVTGAPDTDLGAVAADAEDLLVRGNARTDGLPVPGWRPRSEEPRLVFSWTPRPVATRALPVEESDAADRVRVHRSAFTGSTFALKHWETMRASPAGHLAVETLVRTPDGDAAATATGWFAGPGRCGLLEPVGTHADHRGR
;
A
#
# COMPACT_ATOMS: atom_id res chain seq x y z
N MET A 1 18.51 -11.35 23.22
CA MET A 1 17.65 -11.58 22.04
C MET A 1 17.43 -10.25 21.37
N PRO A 2 17.47 -10.16 20.01
CA PRO A 2 17.06 -8.94 19.34
C PRO A 2 15.63 -8.59 19.79
N PRO A 3 15.31 -7.31 20.01
CA PRO A 3 13.99 -6.90 20.52
C PRO A 3 12.86 -7.10 19.50
N VAL A 4 13.20 -7.39 18.25
CA VAL A 4 12.27 -7.71 17.17
C VAL A 4 12.69 -8.99 16.45
N VAL A 5 11.72 -9.69 15.87
CA VAL A 5 11.95 -10.80 14.93
C VAL A 5 11.27 -10.47 13.62
N ARG A 6 12.03 -10.54 12.52
CA ARG A 6 11.50 -10.42 11.16
C ARG A 6 11.12 -11.76 10.59
N ARG A 7 9.99 -11.80 9.89
CA ARG A 7 9.53 -12.92 9.07
C ARG A 7 8.96 -12.43 7.75
N THR A 8 8.97 -13.30 6.75
CA THR A 8 8.19 -13.07 5.53
C THR A 8 6.72 -13.26 5.86
N LEU A 9 5.90 -12.30 5.45
CA LEU A 9 4.46 -12.29 5.67
C LEU A 9 3.81 -13.46 4.93
N SER A 10 3.18 -14.37 5.68
CA SER A 10 2.41 -15.45 5.08
C SER A 10 1.00 -15.00 4.68
N PRO A 11 0.32 -15.71 3.76
CA PRO A 11 -1.09 -15.45 3.45
C PRO A 11 -2.00 -15.48 4.69
N ARG A 12 -1.69 -16.33 5.68
CA ARG A 12 -2.44 -16.42 6.95
C ARG A 12 -2.27 -15.19 7.83
N GLU A 13 -1.10 -14.56 7.81
CA GLU A 13 -0.79 -13.38 8.62
C GLU A 13 -1.17 -12.07 7.92
N THR A 14 -1.39 -12.10 6.61
CA THR A 14 -1.69 -10.92 5.79
C THR A 14 -2.87 -10.11 6.32
N PRO A 15 -4.05 -10.69 6.66
CA PRO A 15 -5.15 -9.92 7.24
C PRO A 15 -4.76 -9.20 8.54
N ARG A 16 -3.92 -9.82 9.37
CA ARG A 16 -3.46 -9.23 10.63
C ARG A 16 -2.52 -8.06 10.40
N ALA A 17 -1.53 -8.23 9.51
CA ALA A 17 -0.60 -7.16 9.16
C ALA A 17 -1.34 -5.95 8.57
N LEU A 18 -2.31 -6.18 7.68
CA LEU A 18 -3.14 -5.11 7.11
C LEU A 18 -3.95 -4.38 8.18
N ARG A 19 -4.61 -5.09 9.11
CA ARG A 19 -5.33 -4.45 10.23
C ARG A 19 -4.42 -3.62 11.12
N SER A 20 -3.22 -4.12 11.41
CA SER A 20 -2.22 -3.36 12.18
C SER A 20 -1.79 -2.10 11.43
N LEU A 21 -1.43 -2.21 10.15
CA LEU A 21 -1.03 -1.08 9.31
C LEU A 21 -2.15 -0.04 9.16
N SER A 22 -3.40 -0.49 9.00
CA SER A 22 -4.60 0.34 9.05
C SER A 22 -4.73 1.12 10.35
N ALA A 23 -4.49 0.48 11.50
CA ALA A 23 -4.58 1.14 12.81
C ALA A 23 -3.45 2.16 13.05
N TRP A 24 -2.29 1.94 12.44
CA TRP A 24 -1.14 2.86 12.50
C TRP A 24 -1.27 4.03 11.53
N THR A 25 -2.11 3.89 10.50
CA THR A 25 -2.35 4.96 9.51
C THR A 25 -2.94 6.19 10.23
N PRO A 26 -2.36 7.39 10.07
CA PRO A 26 -2.91 8.61 10.65
C PRO A 26 -4.24 9.01 10.02
N ALA A 27 -4.96 9.95 10.63
CA ALA A 27 -6.22 10.47 10.07
C ALA A 27 -5.99 11.56 9.01
N ASP A 28 -4.91 12.34 9.17
CA ASP A 28 -4.64 13.59 8.49
C ASP A 28 -3.76 13.45 7.25
N ALA A 29 -2.83 12.50 7.25
CA ALA A 29 -1.96 12.23 6.10
C ALA A 29 -1.55 10.76 6.03
N PRO A 30 -1.23 10.22 4.83
CA PRO A 30 -0.55 8.93 4.72
C PRO A 30 0.91 9.12 5.17
N ALA A 31 1.15 9.07 6.49
CA ALA A 31 2.49 9.12 7.06
C ALA A 31 3.01 7.72 7.40
N GLY A 32 4.33 7.59 7.58
CA GLY A 32 4.97 6.37 8.06
C GLY A 32 5.55 5.46 6.97
N GLY A 33 5.59 5.87 5.71
CA GLY A 33 6.30 5.15 4.62
C GLY A 33 5.49 4.09 3.87
N LEU A 34 4.52 3.43 4.51
CA LEU A 34 3.59 2.48 3.90
C LEU A 34 2.14 2.65 4.38
N HIS A 35 1.22 2.71 3.42
CA HIS A 35 -0.21 2.59 3.63
C HIS A 35 -0.65 1.13 3.39
N PRO A 36 -1.72 0.60 4.02
CA PRO A 36 -2.21 -0.77 3.72
C PRO A 36 -2.55 -0.98 2.24
N GLY A 37 -2.89 0.09 1.53
CA GLY A 37 -3.07 0.08 0.07
C GLY A 37 -1.80 -0.20 -0.73
N ASP A 38 -0.62 0.19 -0.25
CA ASP A 38 0.66 -0.13 -0.91
C ASP A 38 0.91 -1.65 -0.89
N VAL A 39 0.65 -2.27 0.27
CA VAL A 39 0.72 -3.73 0.43
C VAL A 39 -0.33 -4.39 -0.47
N GLY A 40 -1.57 -3.88 -0.48
CA GLY A 40 -2.63 -4.41 -1.33
C GLY A 40 -2.29 -4.34 -2.82
N TRP A 41 -1.72 -3.24 -3.27
CA TRP A 41 -1.23 -3.09 -4.63
C TRP A 41 -0.11 -4.10 -4.92
N LEU A 42 0.88 -4.25 -4.03
CA LEU A 42 1.98 -5.21 -4.21
C LEU A 42 1.48 -6.66 -4.36
N LEU A 43 0.46 -7.05 -3.59
CA LEU A 43 -0.13 -8.40 -3.61
C LEU A 43 -0.80 -8.78 -4.94
N ARG A 44 -0.84 -7.87 -5.94
CA ARG A 44 -1.15 -8.22 -7.34
C ARG A 44 -0.14 -9.20 -7.95
N HIS A 45 1.06 -9.26 -7.38
CA HIS A 45 2.14 -10.16 -7.76
C HIS A 45 2.15 -11.39 -6.85
N SER A 46 2.15 -12.58 -7.42
CA SER A 46 2.11 -13.83 -6.64
C SER A 46 3.40 -14.11 -5.86
N ASP A 47 4.51 -13.52 -6.26
CA ASP A 47 5.83 -13.60 -5.64
C ASP A 47 6.14 -12.39 -4.73
N ALA A 48 5.13 -11.56 -4.44
CA ALA A 48 5.24 -10.42 -3.54
C ALA A 48 5.86 -10.83 -2.20
N THR A 49 6.96 -10.16 -1.82
CA THR A 49 7.61 -10.35 -0.52
C THR A 49 7.31 -9.15 0.36
N VAL A 50 6.60 -9.39 1.45
CA VAL A 50 6.35 -8.41 2.52
C VAL A 50 7.02 -8.93 3.79
N HIS A 51 7.72 -8.06 4.49
CA HIS A 51 8.35 -8.32 5.76
C HIS A 51 7.44 -7.87 6.90
N LEU A 52 7.30 -8.72 7.90
CA LEU A 52 6.57 -8.45 9.14
C LEU A 52 7.56 -8.57 10.30
N TRP A 53 7.77 -7.47 11.02
CA TRP A 53 8.48 -7.47 12.29
C TRP A 53 7.50 -7.61 13.44
N VAL A 54 7.85 -8.46 14.40
CA VAL A 54 7.07 -8.66 15.62
C VAL A 54 7.95 -8.52 16.86
N ASP A 55 7.34 -8.15 17.98
CA ASP A 55 8.04 -8.06 19.27
C ASP A 55 8.57 -9.44 19.70
N ALA A 56 9.89 -9.57 19.82
CA ALA A 56 10.55 -10.82 20.19
C ALA A 56 10.18 -11.31 21.61
N ARG A 57 9.67 -10.41 22.46
CA ARG A 57 9.32 -10.70 23.85
C ARG A 57 7.92 -11.29 24.00
N GLY A 58 7.10 -11.28 22.95
CA GLY A 58 5.72 -11.81 22.97
C GLY A 58 4.75 -10.99 23.84
N VAL A 59 5.12 -9.80 24.32
CA VAL A 59 4.33 -9.01 25.29
C VAL A 59 3.30 -8.09 24.61
N GLY A 60 3.10 -8.27 23.30
CA GLY A 60 2.17 -7.46 22.54
C GLY A 60 0.73 -7.60 23.04
N ARG A 61 0.07 -6.48 23.34
CA ARG A 61 -1.36 -6.43 23.75
C ARG A 61 -2.20 -7.32 22.83
N THR A 62 -2.79 -8.37 23.39
CA THR A 62 -3.80 -9.18 22.73
C THR A 62 -5.00 -8.30 22.36
N ASP A 63 -5.37 -8.25 21.08
CA ASP A 63 -6.68 -7.75 20.69
C ASP A 63 -7.73 -8.77 21.18
N PRO A 64 -8.68 -8.38 22.05
CA PRO A 64 -9.68 -9.30 22.61
C PRO A 64 -10.61 -9.91 21.54
N ARG A 65 -10.53 -9.44 20.28
CA ARG A 65 -11.24 -10.02 19.12
C ARG A 65 -10.46 -11.16 18.44
N ILE A 66 -9.27 -11.51 18.91
CA ILE A 66 -8.39 -12.52 18.30
C ILE A 66 -8.37 -13.78 19.18
N ASP A 67 -8.46 -14.94 18.54
CA ASP A 67 -8.27 -16.26 19.17
C ASP A 67 -6.88 -16.34 19.82
N THR A 68 -6.85 -16.44 21.15
CA THR A 68 -5.65 -16.50 22.00
C THR A 68 -4.83 -17.77 21.80
N ARG A 69 -5.32 -18.75 21.04
CA ARG A 69 -4.56 -19.96 20.66
C ARG A 69 -3.55 -19.70 19.53
N HIS A 70 -3.64 -18.56 18.83
CA HIS A 70 -2.67 -18.08 17.84
C HIS A 70 -1.87 -16.89 18.41
N ASP A 71 -1.17 -17.15 19.50
CA ASP A 71 -0.25 -16.21 20.17
C ASP A 71 1.04 -15.99 19.34
N ALA A 72 0.88 -15.42 18.15
CA ALA A 72 2.00 -14.86 17.41
C ALA A 72 2.21 -13.43 17.96
N ALA A 73 3.42 -13.12 18.41
CA ALA A 73 3.81 -11.78 18.89
C ALA A 73 3.22 -10.63 18.05
N ALA A 74 2.87 -9.51 18.71
CA ALA A 74 2.24 -8.37 18.03
C ALA A 74 3.11 -7.82 16.90
N PRO A 75 2.52 -7.51 15.72
CA PRO A 75 3.15 -6.70 14.70
C PRO A 75 3.67 -5.40 15.30
N VAL A 76 4.93 -5.08 15.01
CA VAL A 76 5.56 -3.80 15.36
C VAL A 76 5.99 -3.04 14.13
N ALA A 77 6.26 -3.71 13.00
CA ALA A 77 6.46 -3.03 11.73
C ALA A 77 6.08 -3.93 10.54
N VAL A 78 5.73 -3.29 9.42
CA VAL A 78 5.49 -3.93 8.12
C VAL A 78 6.30 -3.19 7.07
N GLY A 79 6.90 -3.93 6.14
CA GLY A 79 7.79 -3.35 5.13
C GLY A 79 7.92 -4.18 3.87
N PHE A 80 8.28 -3.57 2.75
CA PHE A 80 8.67 -4.29 1.53
C PHE A 80 9.62 -3.45 0.68
N LEU A 81 10.31 -4.12 -0.26
CA LEU A 81 11.18 -3.46 -1.24
C LEU A 81 10.35 -2.96 -2.43
N ASP A 82 10.24 -1.64 -2.56
CA ASP A 82 9.65 -0.94 -3.70
C ASP A 82 10.78 -0.47 -4.64
N GLY A 83 11.16 -1.34 -5.57
CA GLY A 83 12.37 -1.17 -6.35
C GLY A 83 13.60 -1.03 -5.44
N PRO A 84 14.37 0.08 -5.50
CA PRO A 84 15.56 0.27 -4.69
C PRO A 84 15.29 0.81 -3.27
N VAL A 85 14.03 0.94 -2.86
CA VAL A 85 13.64 1.56 -1.58
C VAL A 85 12.97 0.52 -0.67
N LEU A 86 13.54 0.27 0.50
CA LEU A 86 12.83 -0.46 1.56
C LEU A 86 11.89 0.51 2.28
N ARG A 87 10.58 0.39 2.01
CA ARG A 87 9.54 1.17 2.67
C ARG A 87 9.08 0.41 3.90
N VAL A 88 9.01 1.06 5.06
CA VAL A 88 8.62 0.43 6.33
C VAL A 88 7.76 1.38 7.17
N THR A 89 6.66 0.86 7.72
CA THR A 89 5.88 1.53 8.76
C THR A 89 5.95 0.75 10.05
N GLY A 90 6.36 1.44 11.12
CA GLY A 90 6.28 0.92 12.49
C GLY A 90 4.96 1.31 13.17
N ALA A 91 4.57 0.54 14.18
CA ALA A 91 3.56 0.98 15.14
C ALA A 91 4.04 2.26 15.86
N PRO A 92 3.14 3.13 16.36
CA PRO A 92 3.49 4.42 16.94
C PRO A 92 4.61 4.40 17.99
N ASP A 93 4.66 3.35 18.82
CA ASP A 93 5.64 3.22 19.92
C ASP A 93 6.77 2.22 19.60
N THR A 94 6.95 1.87 18.32
CA THR A 94 7.97 0.91 17.90
C THR A 94 9.36 1.49 18.00
N ASP A 95 10.30 0.68 18.50
CA ASP A 95 11.73 0.95 18.38
C ASP A 95 12.17 0.77 16.92
N LEU A 96 12.07 1.85 16.13
CA LEU A 96 12.49 1.85 14.73
C LEU A 96 14.00 1.63 14.57
N GLY A 97 14.81 1.91 15.59
CA GLY A 97 16.25 1.63 15.57
C GLY A 97 16.53 0.13 15.58
N ALA A 98 15.78 -0.62 16.39
CA ALA A 98 15.82 -2.08 16.37
C ALA A 98 15.35 -2.68 15.03
N VAL A 99 14.27 -2.13 14.45
CA VAL A 99 13.80 -2.56 13.13
C VAL A 99 14.85 -2.25 12.06
N ALA A 100 15.48 -1.08 12.11
CA ALA A 100 16.56 -0.70 11.19
C ALA A 100 17.79 -1.61 11.32
N ALA A 101 18.19 -1.96 12.54
CA ALA A 101 19.31 -2.87 12.78
C ALA A 101 19.05 -4.29 12.26
N ASP A 102 17.82 -4.80 12.43
CA ASP A 102 17.43 -6.08 11.84
C ASP A 102 17.38 -6.00 10.30
N ALA A 103 16.88 -4.89 9.75
CA ALA A 103 16.71 -4.67 8.31
C ALA A 103 18.02 -4.45 7.52
N GLU A 104 19.17 -4.34 8.18
CA GLU A 104 20.45 -3.98 7.56
C GLU A 104 20.84 -4.94 6.42
N ASP A 105 20.56 -6.23 6.57
CA ASP A 105 20.85 -7.26 5.56
C ASP A 105 19.97 -7.17 4.30
N LEU A 106 18.83 -6.46 4.36
CA LEU A 106 18.00 -6.15 3.19
C LEU A 106 18.56 -4.97 2.38
N LEU A 107 19.41 -4.13 3.00
CA LEU A 107 19.94 -2.89 2.43
C LEU A 107 21.28 -3.11 1.74
N VAL A 108 21.24 -3.91 0.67
CA VAL A 108 22.43 -4.21 -0.15
C VAL A 108 22.70 -3.16 -1.22
N ARG A 109 23.88 -3.21 -1.84
CA ARG A 109 24.22 -2.36 -2.99
C ARG A 109 23.17 -2.54 -4.10
N GLY A 110 22.47 -1.46 -4.43
CA GLY A 110 21.33 -1.46 -5.37
C GLY A 110 20.01 -1.05 -4.71
N ASN A 111 19.82 -1.38 -3.43
CA ASN A 111 18.65 -1.04 -2.62
C ASN A 111 19.01 -0.16 -1.40
N ALA A 112 19.94 0.77 -1.61
CA ALA A 112 20.52 1.61 -0.55
C ALA A 112 19.65 2.85 -0.24
N ARG A 113 18.33 2.66 -0.11
CA ARG A 113 17.36 3.70 0.28
C ARG A 113 16.29 3.11 1.19
N THR A 114 15.87 3.88 2.18
CA THR A 114 14.75 3.52 3.07
C THR A 114 13.76 4.67 3.14
N ASP A 115 12.50 4.30 3.37
CA ASP A 115 11.44 5.22 3.78
C ASP A 115 10.84 4.69 5.09
N GLY A 116 10.96 5.47 6.16
CA GLY A 116 10.48 5.11 7.50
C GLY A 116 11.48 4.41 8.44
N LEU A 117 12.73 4.16 8.03
CA LEU A 117 13.78 3.58 8.91
C LEU A 117 14.95 4.55 9.19
N PRO A 118 15.32 4.76 10.47
CA PRO A 118 16.48 5.57 10.86
C PRO A 118 17.77 4.73 10.86
N VAL A 119 18.32 4.43 9.68
CA VAL A 119 19.56 3.65 9.55
C VAL A 119 20.78 4.47 10.02
N PRO A 120 21.63 3.96 10.94
CA PRO A 120 22.80 4.69 11.41
C PRO A 120 23.73 5.15 10.28
N GLY A 121 24.16 6.41 10.32
CA GLY A 121 25.03 7.01 9.31
C GLY A 121 24.34 7.45 8.02
N TRP A 122 23.06 7.12 7.84
CA TRP A 122 22.27 7.58 6.70
C TRP A 122 21.69 8.96 7.01
N ARG A 123 21.55 9.78 5.97
CA ARG A 123 21.00 11.13 6.09
C ARG A 123 19.64 11.19 5.43
N PRO A 124 18.65 11.85 6.06
CA PRO A 124 17.41 12.20 5.36
C PRO A 124 17.76 12.94 4.08
N ARG A 125 17.13 12.53 2.97
CA ARG A 125 17.13 13.35 1.77
C ARG A 125 16.31 14.61 2.09
N SER A 126 16.76 15.77 1.65
CA SER A 126 15.94 16.99 1.72
C SER A 126 14.58 16.68 1.11
N GLU A 127 13.51 16.91 1.86
CA GLU A 127 12.17 16.77 1.32
C GLU A 127 12.04 17.76 0.16
N GLU A 128 11.71 17.24 -1.04
CA GLU A 128 11.31 18.11 -2.13
C GLU A 128 9.95 18.71 -1.76
N PRO A 129 9.72 20.01 -2.03
CA PRO A 129 8.46 20.65 -1.69
C PRO A 129 7.31 19.87 -2.33
N ARG A 130 6.34 19.46 -1.50
CA ARG A 130 5.14 18.79 -2.00
C ARG A 130 4.36 19.77 -2.85
N LEU A 131 4.11 19.41 -4.10
CA LEU A 131 3.24 20.21 -4.97
C LEU A 131 1.81 20.07 -4.47
N VAL A 132 1.29 21.14 -3.87
CA VAL A 132 -0.11 21.21 -3.46
C VAL A 132 -0.91 21.66 -4.67
N PHE A 133 -1.63 20.72 -5.29
CA PHE A 133 -2.61 21.06 -6.32
C PHE A 133 -3.90 21.53 -5.65
N SER A 134 -4.20 22.81 -5.79
CA SER A 134 -5.53 23.35 -5.53
C SER A 134 -6.23 23.52 -6.87
N TRP A 135 -7.39 22.90 -7.05
CA TRP A 135 -8.25 23.14 -8.21
C TRP A 135 -9.68 23.39 -7.75
N THR A 136 -10.40 24.22 -8.50
CA THR A 136 -11.84 24.36 -8.36
C THR A 136 -12.50 23.36 -9.30
N PRO A 137 -13.24 22.35 -8.80
CA PRO A 137 -13.88 21.37 -9.66
C PRO A 137 -14.88 22.07 -10.57
N ARG A 138 -14.82 21.75 -11.87
CA ARG A 138 -15.85 22.17 -12.84
C ARG A 138 -16.92 21.07 -12.91
N PRO A 139 -18.18 21.41 -13.23
CA PRO A 139 -19.18 20.40 -13.53
C PRO A 139 -18.68 19.45 -14.62
N VAL A 140 -18.80 18.15 -14.39
CA VAL A 140 -18.51 17.10 -15.37
C VAL A 140 -19.81 16.40 -15.74
N ALA A 141 -19.95 16.05 -17.02
CA ALA A 141 -21.12 15.32 -17.51
C ALA A 141 -21.07 13.81 -17.21
N THR A 142 -19.87 13.30 -16.94
CA THR A 142 -19.61 11.89 -16.68
C THR A 142 -19.43 11.62 -15.19
N ARG A 143 -19.68 10.38 -14.77
CA ARG A 143 -19.49 9.94 -13.38
C ARG A 143 -18.50 8.79 -13.33
N ALA A 144 -17.76 8.73 -12.23
CA ALA A 144 -16.98 7.56 -11.87
C ALA A 144 -17.93 6.52 -11.26
N LEU A 145 -17.96 5.33 -11.83
CA LEU A 145 -18.78 4.20 -11.37
C LEU A 145 -17.87 3.11 -10.80
N PRO A 146 -18.31 2.34 -9.79
CA PRO A 146 -17.56 1.20 -9.29
C PRO A 146 -17.20 0.22 -10.43
N VAL A 147 -15.99 -0.35 -10.37
CA VAL A 147 -15.56 -1.41 -11.30
C VAL A 147 -16.16 -2.74 -10.87
N GLU A 148 -16.98 -3.32 -11.74
CA GLU A 148 -17.47 -4.68 -11.62
C GLU A 148 -16.55 -5.67 -12.37
N GLU A 149 -16.78 -6.97 -12.20
CA GLU A 149 -15.99 -8.02 -12.87
C GLU A 149 -15.99 -7.87 -14.40
N SER A 150 -17.13 -7.50 -14.99
CA SER A 150 -17.25 -7.25 -16.43
C SER A 150 -16.43 -6.05 -16.93
N ASP A 151 -16.07 -5.12 -16.05
CA ASP A 151 -15.27 -3.93 -16.37
C ASP A 151 -13.76 -4.16 -16.23
N ALA A 152 -13.32 -5.31 -15.70
CA ALA A 152 -11.93 -5.57 -15.36
C ALA A 152 -10.97 -5.39 -16.54
N ALA A 153 -11.35 -5.85 -17.73
CA ALA A 153 -10.55 -5.69 -18.94
C ALA A 153 -10.36 -4.22 -19.34
N ASP A 154 -11.42 -3.41 -19.21
CA ASP A 154 -11.37 -1.98 -19.50
C ASP A 154 -10.57 -1.21 -18.46
N ARG A 155 -10.75 -1.55 -17.17
CA ARG A 155 -9.95 -1.02 -16.07
C ARG A 155 -8.45 -1.24 -16.28
N VAL A 156 -8.06 -2.43 -16.76
CA VAL A 156 -6.67 -2.75 -17.09
C VAL A 156 -6.20 -1.96 -18.32
N ARG A 157 -7.01 -1.90 -19.39
CA ARG A 157 -6.68 -1.15 -20.61
C ARG A 157 -6.42 0.33 -20.31
N VAL A 158 -7.31 0.99 -19.56
CA VAL A 158 -7.15 2.39 -19.17
C VAL A 158 -5.87 2.61 -18.38
N HIS A 159 -5.59 1.75 -17.39
CA HIS A 159 -4.37 1.88 -16.59
C HIS A 159 -3.09 1.69 -17.42
N ARG A 160 -3.04 0.69 -18.31
CA ARG A 160 -1.88 0.48 -19.18
C ARG A 160 -1.63 1.66 -20.12
N SER A 161 -2.71 2.29 -20.61
CA SER A 161 -2.63 3.50 -21.43
C SER A 161 -2.20 4.73 -20.62
N ALA A 162 -2.69 4.85 -19.38
CA ALA A 162 -2.35 5.94 -18.48
C ALA A 162 -0.87 5.91 -18.02
N PHE A 163 -0.33 4.71 -17.78
CA PHE A 163 1.02 4.50 -17.25
C PHE A 163 1.90 3.77 -18.26
N THR A 164 2.64 4.54 -19.07
CA THR A 164 3.58 3.99 -20.07
C THR A 164 4.55 3.02 -19.42
N GLY A 165 4.66 1.81 -19.99
CA GLY A 165 5.51 0.73 -19.46
C GLY A 165 4.86 -0.14 -18.39
N SER A 166 3.61 0.14 -17.97
CA SER A 166 2.92 -0.69 -16.98
C SER A 166 2.74 -2.14 -17.46
N THR A 167 3.12 -3.07 -16.59
CA THR A 167 2.91 -4.52 -16.77
C THR A 167 1.56 -4.99 -16.21
N PHE A 168 0.74 -4.07 -15.69
CA PHE A 168 -0.55 -4.41 -15.12
C PHE A 168 -1.42 -5.13 -16.17
N ALA A 169 -2.03 -6.24 -15.76
CA ALA A 169 -2.77 -7.15 -16.64
C ALA A 169 -3.96 -7.72 -15.87
N LEU A 170 -4.91 -8.34 -16.56
CA LEU A 170 -6.13 -8.89 -15.95
C LEU A 170 -5.82 -9.85 -14.79
N LYS A 171 -4.88 -10.77 -14.98
CA LYS A 171 -4.43 -11.68 -13.90
C LYS A 171 -3.92 -10.95 -12.66
N HIS A 172 -3.19 -9.84 -12.83
CA HIS A 172 -2.72 -9.03 -11.69
C HIS A 172 -3.90 -8.38 -10.95
N TRP A 173 -4.89 -7.88 -11.70
CA TRP A 173 -6.11 -7.32 -11.11
C TRP A 173 -6.90 -8.38 -10.33
N GLU A 174 -7.13 -9.56 -10.92
CA GLU A 174 -7.81 -10.68 -10.25
C GLU A 174 -7.07 -11.11 -8.98
N THR A 175 -5.74 -11.25 -9.06
CA THR A 175 -4.89 -11.63 -7.92
C THR A 175 -4.98 -10.59 -6.80
N MET A 176 -4.93 -9.30 -7.14
CA MET A 176 -5.07 -8.20 -6.18
C MET A 176 -6.44 -8.23 -5.50
N ARG A 177 -7.52 -8.38 -6.28
CA ARG A 177 -8.90 -8.39 -5.77
C ARG A 177 -9.20 -9.61 -4.90
N ALA A 178 -8.61 -10.77 -5.22
CA ALA A 178 -8.71 -11.98 -4.42
C ALA A 178 -7.81 -11.98 -3.17
N SER A 179 -6.85 -11.05 -3.08
CA SER A 179 -5.96 -10.94 -1.93
C SER A 179 -6.72 -10.48 -0.68
N PRO A 180 -6.19 -10.72 0.54
CA PRO A 180 -6.78 -10.18 1.76
C PRO A 180 -6.90 -8.65 1.78
N ALA A 181 -6.17 -7.92 0.94
CA ALA A 181 -6.27 -6.47 0.82
C ALA A 181 -7.36 -6.01 -0.16
N GLY A 182 -7.94 -6.90 -0.97
CA GLY A 182 -8.90 -6.54 -2.02
C GLY A 182 -10.12 -5.77 -1.52
N HIS A 183 -10.56 -6.06 -0.29
CA HIS A 183 -11.68 -5.35 0.35
C HIS A 183 -11.35 -3.92 0.81
N LEU A 184 -10.07 -3.55 0.84
CA LEU A 184 -9.62 -2.18 1.17
C LEU A 184 -9.67 -1.26 -0.06
N ALA A 185 -9.80 -1.84 -1.25
CA ALA A 185 -9.84 -1.10 -2.51
C ALA A 185 -11.28 -0.80 -2.95
N VAL A 186 -11.52 0.45 -3.34
CA VAL A 186 -12.65 0.85 -4.17
C VAL A 186 -12.08 1.32 -5.50
N GLU A 187 -12.42 0.62 -6.57
CA GLU A 187 -11.99 0.98 -7.92
C GLU A 187 -13.15 1.61 -8.67
N THR A 188 -12.83 2.66 -9.43
CA THR A 188 -13.82 3.34 -10.27
C THR A 188 -13.35 3.45 -11.71
N LEU A 189 -14.31 3.44 -12.62
CA LEU A 189 -14.14 3.66 -14.04
C LEU A 189 -15.04 4.81 -14.48
N VAL A 190 -14.49 5.71 -15.29
CA VAL A 190 -15.25 6.77 -15.97
C VAL A 190 -15.37 6.37 -17.42
N ARG A 191 -16.60 6.41 -17.95
CA ARG A 191 -16.87 6.23 -19.37
C ARG A 191 -17.25 7.56 -20.02
N THR A 192 -16.90 7.74 -21.29
CA THR A 192 -17.42 8.84 -22.12
C THR A 192 -18.92 8.68 -22.34
N PRO A 193 -19.63 9.72 -22.84
CA PRO A 193 -21.04 9.57 -23.25
C PRO A 193 -21.27 8.47 -24.29
N ASP A 194 -20.27 8.21 -25.14
CA ASP A 194 -20.30 7.16 -26.16
C ASP A 194 -19.99 5.75 -25.60
N GLY A 195 -19.63 5.66 -24.31
CA GLY A 195 -19.38 4.40 -23.60
C GLY A 195 -17.91 3.98 -23.45
N ASP A 196 -16.98 4.75 -24.04
CA ASP A 196 -15.55 4.42 -24.00
C ASP A 196 -14.96 4.58 -22.60
N ALA A 197 -14.16 3.60 -22.15
CA ALA A 197 -13.46 3.67 -20.88
C ALA A 197 -12.34 4.74 -20.93
N ALA A 198 -12.54 5.84 -20.22
CA ALA A 198 -11.71 7.05 -20.35
C ALA A 198 -10.72 7.24 -19.21
N ALA A 199 -11.13 6.98 -17.96
CA ALA A 199 -10.29 7.18 -16.79
C ALA A 199 -10.61 6.18 -15.69
N THR A 200 -9.64 5.94 -14.80
CA THR A 200 -9.80 5.07 -13.64
C THR A 200 -9.09 5.64 -12.43
N ALA A 201 -9.63 5.34 -11.26
CA ALA A 201 -8.99 5.60 -9.97
C ALA A 201 -9.19 4.40 -9.05
N THR A 202 -8.18 4.11 -8.24
CA THR A 202 -8.30 3.19 -7.10
C THR A 202 -8.16 4.02 -5.81
N GLY A 203 -9.16 3.93 -4.94
CA GLY A 203 -9.09 4.42 -3.57
C GLY A 203 -8.80 3.26 -2.63
N TRP A 204 -7.75 3.37 -1.82
CA TRP A 204 -7.42 2.43 -0.75
C TRP A 204 -7.77 3.05 0.60
N PHE A 205 -8.49 2.30 1.44
CA PHE A 205 -8.98 2.81 2.71
C PHE A 205 -8.40 2.01 3.88
N ALA A 206 -7.72 2.71 4.80
CA ALA A 206 -7.26 2.12 6.06
C ALA A 206 -8.40 1.88 7.07
N GLY A 207 -9.59 2.46 6.84
CA GLY A 207 -10.77 2.30 7.67
C GLY A 207 -11.34 3.63 8.17
N PRO A 208 -12.47 3.62 8.89
CA PRO A 208 -13.11 4.85 9.38
C PRO A 208 -12.17 5.71 10.24
N GLY A 209 -12.14 7.01 9.96
CA GLY A 209 -11.28 7.96 10.67
C GLY A 209 -9.79 7.86 10.35
N ARG A 210 -9.40 7.04 9.36
CA ARG A 210 -8.03 6.89 8.88
C ARG A 210 -7.89 7.50 7.48
N CYS A 211 -6.71 8.02 7.18
CA CYS A 211 -6.40 8.58 5.87
C CYS A 211 -6.54 7.48 4.80
N GLY A 212 -7.10 7.84 3.65
CA GLY A 212 -7.16 6.97 2.47
C GLY A 212 -6.15 7.41 1.42
N LEU A 213 -5.73 6.49 0.57
CA LEU A 213 -4.83 6.75 -0.55
C LEU A 213 -5.61 6.65 -1.86
N LEU A 214 -5.59 7.70 -2.68
CA LEU A 214 -6.21 7.71 -4.00
C LEU A 214 -5.15 7.44 -5.07
N GLU A 215 -4.77 6.17 -5.23
CA GLU A 215 -3.77 5.73 -6.19
C GLU A 215 -4.00 4.27 -6.65
N PRO A 216 -3.69 3.91 -7.91
CA PRO A 216 -3.34 4.81 -9.01
C PRO A 216 -4.57 5.59 -9.53
N VAL A 217 -4.33 6.79 -10.07
CA VAL A 217 -5.31 7.59 -10.83
C VAL A 217 -4.76 7.83 -12.22
N GLY A 218 -5.52 7.49 -13.25
CA GLY A 218 -5.04 7.57 -14.62
C GLY A 218 -6.15 7.77 -15.64
N THR A 219 -5.88 8.66 -16.59
CA THR A 219 -6.70 8.86 -17.79
C THR A 219 -6.01 8.22 -18.98
N HIS A 220 -6.77 7.45 -19.76
CA HIS A 220 -6.34 6.86 -21.02
C HIS A 220 -5.81 7.98 -21.94
N ALA A 221 -4.74 7.71 -22.70
CA ALA A 221 -4.01 8.72 -23.47
C ALA A 221 -4.92 9.55 -24.39
N ASP A 222 -5.85 8.90 -25.10
CA ASP A 222 -6.77 9.54 -26.06
C ASP A 222 -7.83 10.46 -25.41
N HIS A 223 -7.99 10.38 -24.09
CA HIS A 223 -9.00 11.12 -23.34
C HIS A 223 -8.40 12.19 -22.40
N ARG A 224 -7.08 12.40 -22.43
CA ARG A 224 -6.41 13.42 -21.60
C ARG A 224 -6.79 14.84 -22.03
N GLY A 225 -6.97 15.73 -21.05
CA GLY A 225 -7.29 17.14 -21.28
C GLY A 225 -8.73 17.42 -21.70
N ARG A 226 -9.61 16.41 -21.63
CA ARG A 226 -11.03 16.49 -21.96
C ARG A 226 -11.88 16.42 -20.69
#